data_AF-A0A0R3TWL6-F1
#
_entry.id   AF-A0A0R3TWL6-F1
#
_cell.length_a   1.000
_cell.length_b   1.000
_cell.length_c   1.000
_cell.angle_alpha   90.00
_cell.angle_beta   90.00
_cell.angle_gamma   90.00
#
_symmetry.space_group_name_H-M   'P 1'
#
loop_
_entity.id
_entity.type
_entity.pdbx_description
1 polymer ?
#
loop_
_entity_poly.entity_id
_entity_poly.type
_entity_poly.pdbx_seq_one_letter_code
_entity_poly.pdbx_strand_id
1 'polypeptide(L)'
;MSALPRLSQTLLRTNFGSLTKLSVARYHENVIDHYENPRNVGNLDKNKKNVGTGLVGAPACGDVMKMQIEVDDEDRIVNAKFKTFGCCSAIASSSLATEWIKGKTLDEASNIKNTDIAKELRLPPVKLHCSSKSLDLSICLYI
;
A
#
# COMPACT_ATOMS: atom_id res chain seq x y z
N MET A 1 -50.31 28.74 37.97
CA MET A 1 -50.56 29.59 36.79
C MET A 1 -49.44 30.61 36.68
N SER A 2 -48.38 30.30 35.92
CA SER A 2 -47.38 31.28 35.51
C SER A 2 -46.78 30.79 34.21
N ALA A 3 -47.32 31.33 33.13
CA ALA A 3 -46.94 31.06 31.75
C ALA A 3 -45.47 31.45 31.51
N LEU A 4 -44.69 30.53 30.96
CA LEU A 4 -43.40 30.86 30.35
C LEU A 4 -43.66 31.31 28.90
N PRO A 5 -43.05 32.41 28.44
CA PRO A 5 -43.30 32.94 27.11
C PRO A 5 -42.62 32.08 26.04
N ARG A 6 -43.35 31.86 24.93
CA ARG A 6 -42.85 31.27 23.69
C ARG A 6 -41.69 32.13 23.17
N LEU A 7 -40.47 31.61 23.27
CA LEU A 7 -39.34 32.17 22.54
C LEU A 7 -39.44 31.74 21.08
N SER A 8 -39.67 32.77 20.26
CA SER A 8 -39.61 32.82 18.80
C SER A 8 -38.54 31.91 18.21
N GLN A 9 -38.96 30.89 17.45
CA GLN A 9 -38.09 30.12 16.55
C GLN A 9 -37.71 31.00 15.35
N THR A 10 -36.76 31.91 15.56
CA THR A 10 -36.22 32.73 14.47
C THR A 10 -34.71 32.78 14.62
N LEU A 11 -34.02 32.27 13.58
CA LEU A 11 -32.59 32.46 13.29
C LEU A 11 -31.57 31.69 14.12
N LEU A 12 -31.52 30.37 13.93
CA LEU A 12 -30.23 29.70 13.75
C LEU A 12 -30.33 28.74 12.56
N ARG A 13 -30.48 29.33 11.37
CA ARG A 13 -30.08 28.70 10.12
C ARG A 13 -28.57 28.83 10.04
N THR A 14 -27.86 28.12 10.91
CA THR A 14 -26.40 28.02 10.79
C THR A 14 -26.12 27.22 9.53
N ASN A 15 -25.51 27.90 8.57
CA ASN A 15 -24.92 27.31 7.38
C ASN A 15 -24.08 26.09 7.80
N PHE A 16 -24.63 24.90 7.60
CA PHE A 16 -23.87 23.64 7.56
C PHE A 16 -23.13 23.55 6.21
N GLY A 17 -22.50 24.65 5.82
CA GLY A 17 -21.64 24.76 4.66
C GLY A 17 -20.23 24.98 5.18
N SER A 18 -19.31 24.07 4.83
CA SER A 18 -17.86 24.19 5.01
C SER A 18 -17.29 23.85 6.39
N LEU A 19 -17.34 22.57 6.78
CA LEU A 19 -16.41 22.00 7.78
C LEU A 19 -15.68 20.71 7.34
N THR A 20 -15.69 20.35 6.05
CA THR A 20 -14.88 19.24 5.50
C THR A 20 -13.65 19.77 4.74
N LYS A 21 -12.89 20.66 5.37
CA LYS A 21 -11.56 21.03 4.87
C LYS A 21 -10.51 20.85 5.97
N LEU A 22 -10.59 19.73 6.69
CA LEU A 22 -9.37 19.13 7.21
C LEU A 22 -8.56 18.77 5.97
N SER A 23 -7.40 19.37 5.81
CA SER A 23 -6.45 19.05 4.75
C SER A 23 -5.99 17.60 4.93
N VAL A 24 -6.82 16.65 4.48
CA VAL A 24 -6.39 15.28 4.24
C VAL A 24 -5.24 15.41 3.27
N ALA A 25 -4.04 15.03 3.70
CA ALA A 25 -2.90 14.91 2.80
C ALA A 25 -3.39 14.06 1.62
N ARG A 26 -3.66 14.71 0.48
CA ARG A 26 -4.30 14.07 -0.67
C ARG A 26 -3.31 13.04 -1.19
N TYR A 27 -3.50 11.79 -0.78
CA TYR A 27 -2.86 10.67 -1.43
C TYR A 27 -3.25 10.70 -2.90
N HIS A 28 -2.32 10.34 -3.77
CA HIS A 28 -2.61 10.22 -5.19
C HIS A 28 -3.72 9.18 -5.38
N GLU A 29 -4.57 9.35 -6.40
CA GLU A 29 -5.67 8.43 -6.69
C GLU A 29 -5.18 6.99 -6.83
N ASN A 30 -4.02 6.77 -7.47
CA ASN A 30 -3.36 5.46 -7.57
C ASN A 30 -3.09 4.83 -6.19
N VAL A 31 -2.64 5.62 -5.21
CA VAL A 31 -2.37 5.09 -3.85
C VAL A 31 -3.66 4.67 -3.18
N ILE A 32 -4.73 5.46 -3.35
CA ILE A 32 -6.04 5.16 -2.77
C ILE A 32 -6.61 3.90 -3.41
N ASP A 33 -6.54 3.78 -4.73
CA ASP A 33 -7.06 2.64 -5.47
C ASP A 33 -6.34 1.33 -5.10
N HIS A 34 -5.01 1.34 -4.99
CA HIS A 34 -4.26 0.17 -4.52
C HIS A 34 -4.44 -0.12 -3.02
N TYR A 35 -4.90 0.85 -2.23
CA TYR A 35 -5.20 0.66 -0.82
C TYR A 35 -6.61 0.10 -0.58
N GLU A 36 -7.62 0.63 -1.29
CA GLU A 36 -9.01 0.17 -1.21
C GLU A 36 -9.20 -1.18 -1.90
N ASN A 37 -8.54 -1.36 -3.05
CA ASN A 37 -8.58 -2.59 -3.84
C ASN A 37 -7.16 -3.15 -4.04
N PRO A 38 -6.50 -3.65 -3.00
CA PRO A 38 -5.16 -4.20 -3.12
C PRO A 38 -5.21 -5.50 -3.96
N ARG A 39 -4.39 -5.58 -5.00
CA ARG A 39 -4.33 -6.75 -5.89
C ARG A 39 -3.39 -7.77 -5.31
N ASN A 40 -3.56 -9.05 -5.65
CA ASN A 40 -2.60 -10.08 -5.26
C ASN A 40 -2.38 -10.26 -3.75
N VAL A 41 -3.32 -9.81 -2.91
CA VAL A 41 -3.29 -10.11 -1.47
C VAL A 41 -3.52 -11.60 -1.26
N GLY A 42 -2.67 -12.24 -0.48
CA GLY A 42 -2.82 -13.66 -0.22
C GLY A 42 -1.56 -14.31 0.31
N ASN A 43 -1.52 -15.64 0.23
CA ASN A 43 -0.37 -16.43 0.61
C ASN A 43 -0.27 -17.60 -0.36
N LEU A 44 0.96 -17.95 -0.74
CA LEU A 44 1.28 -19.13 -1.53
C LEU A 44 1.71 -20.27 -0.60
N ASP A 45 1.59 -21.50 -1.10
CA ASP A 45 2.06 -22.68 -0.38
C ASP A 45 3.58 -22.64 -0.25
N LYS A 46 4.07 -22.69 0.99
CA LYS A 46 5.50 -22.66 1.30
C LYS A 46 6.20 -23.98 1.01
N ASN A 47 5.45 -25.07 0.86
CA ASN A 47 6.00 -26.41 0.64
C ASN A 47 6.36 -26.66 -0.82
N LYS A 48 5.92 -25.78 -1.73
CA LYS A 48 6.29 -25.81 -3.14
C LYS A 48 7.74 -25.38 -3.31
N LYS A 49 8.52 -26.18 -4.05
CA LYS A 49 9.95 -25.90 -4.32
C LYS A 49 10.17 -24.65 -5.19
N ASN A 50 9.15 -24.27 -5.96
CA ASN A 50 9.20 -23.14 -6.87
C ASN A 50 8.62 -21.85 -6.26
N VAL A 51 8.42 -21.80 -4.93
CA VAL A 51 7.89 -20.63 -4.23
C VAL A 51 8.97 -20.00 -3.34
N GLY A 52 9.41 -18.80 -3.70
CA GLY A 52 10.26 -17.94 -2.87
C GLY A 52 9.41 -17.13 -1.87
N THR A 53 9.91 -16.93 -0.64
CA THR A 53 9.19 -16.15 0.39
C THR A 53 10.11 -15.13 1.04
N GLY A 54 10.01 -13.86 0.65
CA GLY A 54 10.68 -12.73 1.29
C GLY A 54 9.90 -12.17 2.47
N LEU A 55 10.58 -11.97 3.61
CA LEU A 55 10.05 -11.23 4.75
C LEU A 55 10.99 -10.06 5.05
N VAL A 56 10.44 -8.85 5.04
CA VAL A 56 11.19 -7.61 5.25
C VAL A 56 10.52 -6.80 6.36
N GLY A 57 11.34 -6.18 7.20
CA GLY A 57 10.87 -5.30 8.28
C GLY A 57 11.02 -5.90 9.67
N ALA A 58 10.78 -5.06 10.67
CA ALA A 58 10.92 -5.40 12.08
C ALA A 58 9.61 -5.11 12.82
N PRO A 59 9.08 -6.05 13.63
CA PRO A 59 7.86 -5.83 14.38
C PRO A 59 7.90 -4.58 15.27
N ALA A 60 9.08 -4.23 15.78
CA ALA A 60 9.30 -3.06 16.62
C ALA A 60 9.02 -1.71 15.93
N CYS A 61 9.12 -1.66 14.59
CA CYS A 61 8.90 -0.44 13.82
C CYS A 61 7.49 -0.34 13.24
N GLY A 62 6.65 -1.37 13.39
CA GLY A 62 5.28 -1.37 12.89
C GLY A 62 5.14 -1.53 11.36
N ASP A 63 6.25 -1.73 10.64
CA ASP A 63 6.26 -1.98 9.20
C ASP A 63 6.89 -3.36 8.94
N VAL A 64 6.05 -4.33 8.52
CA VAL A 64 6.46 -5.70 8.18
C VAL A 64 5.78 -6.12 6.89
N MET A 65 6.57 -6.44 5.87
CA MET A 65 6.09 -6.93 4.58
C MET A 65 6.53 -8.38 4.37
N LYS A 66 5.58 -9.23 3.99
CA LYS A 66 5.81 -10.57 3.47
C LYS A 66 5.40 -10.61 2.00
N MET A 67 6.34 -10.97 1.14
CA MET A 67 6.09 -11.19 -0.29
C MET A 67 6.44 -12.62 -0.64
N GLN A 68 5.64 -13.24 -1.50
CA GLN A 68 5.86 -14.58 -2.01
C GLN A 68 5.73 -14.58 -3.52
N ILE A 69 6.69 -15.19 -4.19
CA ILE A 69 6.70 -15.33 -5.64
C ILE A 69 6.73 -16.82 -5.99
N GLU A 70 6.01 -17.19 -7.04
CA GLU A 70 6.07 -18.51 -7.66
C GLU A 70 6.77 -18.35 -9.00
N VAL A 71 7.83 -19.12 -9.20
CA VAL A 71 8.66 -19.11 -10.40
C VAL A 71 8.39 -20.39 -11.19
N ASP A 72 8.52 -20.34 -12.51
CA ASP A 72 8.50 -21.54 -13.37
C ASP A 72 9.91 -22.08 -13.65
N ASP A 73 10.01 -23.10 -14.49
CA ASP A 73 11.28 -23.71 -14.88
C ASP A 73 12.10 -22.84 -15.86
N GLU A 74 11.55 -21.72 -16.35
CA GLU A 74 12.19 -20.74 -17.24
C GLU A 74 12.60 -19.45 -16.48
N ASP A 75 12.69 -19.51 -15.15
CA ASP A 75 13.02 -18.39 -14.25
C ASP A 75 12.05 -17.19 -14.37
N ARG A 76 10.77 -17.45 -14.72
CA ARG A 76 9.72 -16.43 -14.82
C ARG A 76 8.76 -16.47 -13.65
N ILE A 77 8.40 -15.30 -13.15
CA ILE A 77 7.46 -15.16 -12.03
C ILE A 77 6.03 -15.35 -12.55
N VAL A 78 5.48 -16.54 -12.37
CA VAL A 78 4.09 -16.86 -12.77
C VAL A 78 3.06 -16.28 -11.82
N ASN A 79 3.40 -16.18 -10.54
CA ASN A 79 2.50 -15.67 -9.52
C ASN A 79 3.26 -14.87 -8.46
N ALA A 80 2.61 -13.83 -7.95
CA ALA A 80 3.13 -13.04 -6.85
C ALA A 80 1.98 -12.75 -5.89
N LYS A 81 2.24 -12.93 -4.59
CA LYS A 81 1.31 -12.63 -3.51
C LYS A 81 2.02 -11.84 -2.43
N PHE A 82 1.30 -10.93 -1.79
CA PHE A 82 1.85 -10.19 -0.65
C PHE A 82 0.89 -10.12 0.54
N LYS A 83 1.48 -9.90 1.71
CA LYS A 83 0.83 -9.44 2.93
C LYS A 83 1.74 -8.44 3.58
N THR A 84 1.25 -7.23 3.83
CA THR A 84 2.03 -6.20 4.49
C THR A 84 1.23 -5.61 5.63
N PHE A 85 1.94 -5.26 6.69
CA PHE A 85 1.45 -4.51 7.83
C PHE A 85 2.26 -3.22 7.87
N GLY A 86 1.58 -2.08 7.77
CA GLY A 86 2.23 -0.78 7.72
C GLY A 86 1.29 0.30 7.20
N CYS A 87 1.86 1.44 6.84
CA CYS A 87 1.10 2.59 6.34
C CYS A 87 0.40 2.32 5.00
N CYS A 88 -0.65 3.09 4.67
CA CYS A 88 -1.40 2.94 3.41
C CYS A 88 -0.49 3.02 2.17
N SER A 89 0.56 3.83 2.22
CA SER A 89 1.56 3.93 1.15
C SER A 89 2.38 2.64 0.97
N ALA A 90 2.68 1.92 2.06
CA ALA A 90 3.37 0.64 1.97
C ALA A 90 2.48 -0.42 1.32
N ILE A 91 1.19 -0.48 1.71
CA ILE A 91 0.20 -1.39 1.11
C ILE A 91 0.07 -1.12 -0.40
N ALA A 92 -0.11 0.14 -0.79
CA ALA A 92 -0.23 0.50 -2.19
C ALA A 92 1.03 0.15 -2.99
N SER A 93 2.22 0.42 -2.41
CA SER A 93 3.50 0.10 -3.08
C SER A 93 3.71 -1.40 -3.24
N SER A 94 3.38 -2.21 -2.22
CA SER A 94 3.47 -3.66 -2.32
C SER A 94 2.49 -4.22 -3.36
N SER A 95 1.27 -3.68 -3.43
CA SER A 95 0.29 -4.08 -4.45
C SER A 95 0.79 -3.80 -5.86
N LEU A 96 1.28 -2.59 -6.11
CA LEU A 96 1.81 -2.22 -7.42
C LEU A 96 3.04 -3.06 -7.79
N ALA A 97 3.95 -3.27 -6.83
CA ALA A 97 5.13 -4.12 -7.04
C ALA A 97 4.75 -5.54 -7.46
N THR A 98 3.75 -6.16 -6.82
CA THR A 98 3.30 -7.51 -7.20
C THR A 98 2.69 -7.60 -8.59
N GLU A 99 2.08 -6.54 -9.10
CA GLU A 99 1.61 -6.50 -10.49
C GLU A 99 2.78 -6.38 -11.47
N TRP A 100 3.77 -5.54 -11.15
CA TRP A 100 4.91 -5.30 -12.03
C TRP A 100 5.84 -6.49 -12.16
N ILE A 101 6.08 -7.24 -11.09
CA ILE A 101 6.94 -8.43 -11.12
C ILE A 101 6.28 -9.63 -11.80
N LYS A 102 4.95 -9.65 -11.90
CA LYS A 102 4.23 -10.80 -12.49
C LYS A 102 4.50 -10.87 -13.99
N GLY A 103 4.97 -12.02 -14.46
CA GLY A 103 5.33 -12.27 -15.87
C GLY A 103 6.72 -11.79 -16.26
N LYS A 104 7.50 -11.23 -15.31
CA LYS A 104 8.90 -10.87 -15.50
C LYS A 104 9.84 -12.01 -15.09
N THR A 105 11.07 -11.98 -15.59
CA THR A 105 12.14 -12.84 -15.08
C THR A 105 12.70 -12.31 -13.77
N LEU A 106 13.44 -13.14 -13.03
CA LEU A 106 14.10 -12.73 -11.80
C LEU A 106 15.04 -11.52 -12.00
N ASP A 107 15.82 -11.50 -13.08
CA ASP A 107 16.71 -10.37 -13.41
C ASP A 107 15.94 -9.08 -13.68
N GLU A 108 14.82 -9.16 -14.40
CA GLU A 108 13.97 -7.99 -14.65
C GLU A 108 13.32 -7.48 -13.37
N ALA A 109 12.88 -8.38 -12.48
CA ALA A 109 12.33 -8.03 -11.18
C ALA A 109 13.36 -7.33 -10.30
N SER A 110 14.63 -7.78 -10.34
CA SER A 110 15.75 -7.16 -9.62
C SER A 110 16.05 -5.74 -10.09
N ASN A 111 15.82 -5.45 -11.37
CA ASN A 111 16.06 -4.14 -11.95
C ASN A 111 14.99 -3.08 -11.57
N ILE A 112 13.87 -3.48 -10.97
CA ILE A 112 12.82 -2.55 -10.53
C ILE A 112 13.32 -1.76 -9.33
N LYS A 113 13.44 -0.44 -9.49
CA LYS A 113 13.92 0.45 -8.44
C LYS A 113 12.78 1.07 -7.66
N ASN A 114 13.04 1.33 -6.38
CA ASN A 114 12.07 1.98 -5.50
C ASN A 114 11.68 3.38 -5.98
N THR A 115 12.58 4.05 -6.70
CA THR A 115 12.32 5.34 -7.32
C THR A 115 11.21 5.29 -8.36
N ASP A 116 11.07 4.18 -9.08
CA ASP A 116 10.11 4.06 -10.17
C ASP A 116 8.71 3.83 -9.60
N ILE A 117 8.59 3.00 -8.56
CA ILE A 117 7.33 2.83 -7.81
C ILE A 117 6.92 4.12 -7.11
N ALA A 118 7.87 4.84 -6.51
CA ALA A 118 7.58 6.12 -5.85
C ALA A 118 7.11 7.20 -6.83
N LYS A 119 7.66 7.22 -8.06
CA LYS A 119 7.20 8.10 -9.15
C LYS A 119 5.80 7.73 -9.60
N GLU A 120 5.51 6.45 -9.78
CA GLU A 120 4.20 5.96 -10.22
C GLU A 120 3.08 6.32 -9.21
N LEU A 121 3.40 6.17 -7.92
CA LEU A 121 2.49 6.54 -6.82
C LEU A 121 2.51 8.05 -6.48
N ARG A 122 3.32 8.85 -7.22
CA ARG A 122 3.56 10.28 -7.01
C ARG A 122 3.77 10.65 -5.55
N LEU A 123 4.57 9.86 -4.84
CA LEU A 123 4.78 10.07 -3.41
C LEU A 123 5.60 11.35 -3.19
N PRO A 124 5.15 12.27 -2.32
CA PRO A 124 5.91 13.47 -2.01
C PRO A 124 7.26 13.08 -1.36
N PRO A 125 8.34 13.84 -1.60
CA PRO A 125 9.71 13.48 -1.23
C PRO A 125 9.91 13.23 0.28
N VAL A 126 9.01 13.75 1.13
CA VAL A 126 9.02 13.57 2.58
C VAL A 126 8.68 12.13 3.01
N LYS A 127 7.98 11.33 2.19
CA LYS A 127 7.57 9.95 2.55
C LYS A 127 8.50 8.84 2.03
N LEU A 128 9.63 9.21 1.42
CA LEU A 128 10.59 8.25 0.86
C LEU A 128 11.16 7.28 1.91
N HIS A 129 11.23 7.67 3.18
CA HIS A 129 11.73 6.79 4.26
C HIS A 129 10.79 5.62 4.60
N CYS A 130 9.48 5.71 4.29
CA CYS A 130 8.50 4.65 4.53
C CYS A 130 8.39 3.72 3.31
N SER A 131 8.57 4.26 2.11
CA SER A 131 8.61 3.46 0.88
C SER A 131 9.94 2.73 0.68
N SER A 132 11.06 3.24 1.19
CA SER A 132 12.36 2.54 1.08
C SER A 132 12.40 1.22 1.87
N LYS A 133 11.77 1.15 3.05
CA LYS A 133 11.80 -0.08 3.87
C LYS A 133 10.83 -1.14 3.38
N SER A 134 9.71 -0.75 2.78
CA SER A 134 8.70 -1.68 2.27
C SER A 134 9.07 -2.29 0.92
N LEU A 135 10.15 -1.86 0.27
CA LEU A 135 10.33 -2.10 -1.16
C LEU A 135 11.72 -2.62 -1.53
N ASP A 136 12.43 -3.22 -0.58
CA ASP A 136 13.68 -3.92 -0.89
C ASP A 136 13.38 -5.25 -1.59
N LEU A 137 13.16 -5.17 -2.91
CA LEU A 137 12.95 -6.30 -3.82
C LEU A 137 14.20 -7.20 -3.93
N SER A 138 15.39 -6.69 -3.58
CA SER A 138 16.64 -7.47 -3.57
C SER A 138 16.51 -8.70 -2.67
N ILE A 139 15.76 -8.60 -1.57
CA ILE A 139 15.56 -9.70 -0.63
C ILE A 139 14.77 -10.86 -1.25
N CYS A 140 13.90 -10.62 -2.24
CA CYS A 140 13.21 -11.73 -2.92
C CYS A 140 14.15 -12.54 -3.83
N LEU A 141 15.29 -11.98 -4.26
CA LEU A 141 16.31 -12.69 -5.05
C LEU A 141 17.35 -13.42 -4.18
N TYR A 142 17.40 -13.14 -2.88
CA TYR A 142 18.33 -13.79 -1.93
C TYR A 142 17.74 -15.06 -1.28
N ILE A 143 16.64 -15.61 -1.82
CA ILE A 143 15.90 -16.78 -1.30
C ILE A 143 15.67 -17.76 -2.43
#